data_AF-A0A971W929-F1
#
_entry.id   AF-A0A971W929-F1
#
_cell.length_a   1.000
_cell.length_b   1.000
_cell.length_c   1.000
_cell.angle_alpha   90.00
_cell.angle_beta   90.00
_cell.angle_gamma   90.00
#
_symmetry.space_group_name_H-M   'P 1'
#
loop_
_entity.id
_entity.type
_entity.pdbx_description
1 polymer ?
#
loop_
_entity_poly.entity_id
_entity_poly.type
_entity_poly.pdbx_seq_one_letter_code
_entity_poly.pdbx_strand_id
1 'polypeptide(L)' 'MTYQEKCLTSRIESLRNQLNQNAVLYNNHFKICEKTYALSIELDKLICQYMKVFKKSV' A
#
# COMPACT_ATOMS: atom_id res chain seq x y z
N MET A 1 -19.04 12.63 -1.86
CA MET A 1 -17.64 12.47 -1.41
C MET A 1 -17.45 13.21 -0.11
N THR A 2 -17.36 12.46 0.98
CA THR A 2 -17.04 12.94 2.31
C THR A 2 -15.57 13.39 2.39
N TYR A 3 -15.25 14.23 3.37
CA TYR A 3 -13.87 14.72 3.58
C TYR A 3 -12.88 13.56 3.78
N GLN A 4 -13.33 12.50 4.46
CA GLN A 4 -12.55 11.29 4.71
C GLN A 4 -12.21 10.53 3.42
N GLU A 5 -13.15 10.43 2.48
CA GLU A 5 -12.91 9.84 1.16
C GLU A 5 -11.85 10.62 0.37
N LYS A 6 -11.88 11.96 0.40
CA LYS A 6 -10.87 12.79 -0.29
C LYS A 6 -9.47 12.62 0.29
N CYS A 7 -9.34 12.56 1.62
CA CYS A 7 -8.05 12.35 2.27
C CYS A 7 -7.46 10.97 1.93
N LEU A 8 -8.30 9.93 1.91
CA LEU A 8 -7.89 8.58 1.55
C LEU A 8 -7.42 8.50 0.10
N THR A 9 -8.17 9.06 -0.84
CA THR A 9 -7.81 9.05 -2.26
C THR A 9 -6.51 9.80 -2.52
N SER A 10 -6.34 10.98 -1.91
CA SER A 10 -5.10 11.76 -2.04
C SER A 10 -3.88 11.01 -1.48
N ARG A 11 -4.05 10.28 -0.36
CA ARG A 11 -2.98 9.45 0.20
C ARG A 11 -2.63 8.27 -0.71
N ILE A 12 -3.62 7.63 -1.32
CA ILE A 12 -3.45 6.53 -2.28
C ILE A 12 -2.68 7.01 -3.52
N GLU A 13 -3.04 8.17 -4.07
CA GLU A 13 -2.35 8.75 -5.23
C GLU A 13 -0.91 9.12 -4.90
N SER A 14 -0.66 9.67 -3.72
CA SER A 14 0.69 9.98 -3.25
C SER A 14 1.56 8.72 -3.15
N LEU A 15 1.03 7.62 -2.60
CA LEU A 15 1.74 6.35 -2.48
C LEU A 15 1.99 5.69 -3.84
N ARG A 16 1.03 5.75 -4.76
CA ARG A 16 1.21 5.27 -6.14
C ARG A 16 2.31 6.03 -6.87
N ASN A 17 2.38 7.35 -6.71
CA ASN A 17 3.44 8.15 -7.30
C ASN A 17 4.81 7.79 -6.72
N GLN A 18 4.92 7.58 -5.42
CA GLN A 18 6.18 7.15 -4.79
C GLN A 18 6.62 5.76 -5.26
N LEU A 19 5.69 4.82 -5.44
CA LEU A 19 5.97 3.48 -5.97
C LEU A 19 6.45 3.55 -7.42
N ASN A 20 5.78 4.34 -8.27
CA ASN A 20 6.18 4.52 -9.65
C ASN A 20 7.53 5.22 -9.77
N GLN A 21 7.80 6.23 -8.95
CA GLN A 21 9.11 6.90 -8.91
C GLN A 21 10.21 5.93 -8.48
N ASN A 22 9.97 5.09 -7.47
CA ASN A 22 10.93 4.06 -7.08
C ASN A 22 11.09 2.97 -8.15
N ALA A 23 10.03 2.59 -8.86
CA ALA A 23 10.13 1.63 -9.96
C ALA A 23 10.97 2.19 -11.13
N VAL A 24 10.75 3.45 -11.50
CA VAL A 24 11.47 4.13 -12.58
C VAL A 24 12.94 4.39 -12.22
N LEU A 25 13.23 4.81 -10.99
CA LEU A 25 14.59 5.12 -10.55
C LEU A 25 15.48 3.89 -10.35
N TYR A 26 14.90 2.70 -10.13
CA TYR A 26 15.65 1.53 -9.66
C TYR A 26 15.52 0.27 -10.53
N ASN A 27 15.37 0.44 -11.85
CA ASN A 27 15.36 -0.64 -12.85
C ASN A 27 16.65 -1.52 -12.89
N ASN A 28 17.63 -1.30 -12.00
CA ASN A 28 18.93 -1.98 -12.02
C ASN A 28 19.44 -2.52 -10.68
N HIS A 29 18.67 -2.51 -9.58
CA HIS A 29 19.21 -2.96 -8.29
C HIS A 29 18.34 -3.98 -7.54
N PHE A 30 18.91 -5.18 -7.37
CA PHE A 30 18.51 -6.29 -6.48
C PHE A 30 18.13 -5.89 -5.03
N LYS A 31 18.45 -4.67 -4.59
CA LYS A 31 18.11 -4.12 -3.25
C LYS A 31 16.61 -3.79 -3.06
N ILE A 32 15.81 -3.84 -4.14
CA ILE A 32 14.34 -3.69 -4.10
C ILE A 32 13.68 -4.83 -3.34
N CYS A 33 14.27 -6.03 -3.31
CA CYS A 33 13.59 -7.22 -2.80
C CYS A 33 13.17 -7.07 -1.33
N GLU A 34 14.05 -6.60 -0.43
CA GLU A 34 13.73 -6.53 1.00
C GLU A 34 12.72 -5.43 1.35
N LYS A 35 12.84 -4.24 0.75
CA LYS A 35 11.90 -3.13 1.01
C LYS A 35 10.53 -3.41 0.41
N THR A 36 10.49 -3.94 -0.81
CA THR A 36 9.23 -4.35 -1.45
C THR A 36 8.59 -5.49 -0.68
N TYR A 37 9.37 -6.46 -0.20
CA TYR A 37 8.89 -7.54 0.63
C TYR A 37 8.33 -7.05 1.97
N ALA A 38 9.01 -6.11 2.64
CA ALA A 38 8.51 -5.50 3.87
C ALA A 38 7.18 -4.76 3.65
N LEU A 39 7.06 -4.02 2.54
CA LEU A 39 5.82 -3.35 2.15
C LEU A 39 4.70 -4.36 1.84
N SER A 40 5.01 -5.46 1.16
CA SER A 40 4.04 -6.55 0.91
C SER A 40 3.54 -7.19 2.21
N ILE A 41 4.42 -7.44 3.18
CA ILE A 41 4.03 -7.98 4.49
C ILE A 41 3.08 -7.02 5.23
N GLU A 42 3.38 -5.72 5.19
CA GLU A 42 2.53 -4.72 5.84
C GLU A 42 1.15 -4.64 5.18
N LEU A 43 1.09 -4.75 3.85
CA LEU A 43 -0.15 -4.79 3.10
C LEU A 43 -1.02 -6.01 3.48
N ASP A 44 -0.42 -7.19 3.56
CA ASP A 44 -1.13 -8.43 3.94
C ASP A 44 -1.68 -8.36 5.37
N LYS A 45 -0.94 -7.74 6.30
CA LYS A 45 -1.41 -7.52 7.67
C LYS A 45 -2.65 -6.63 7.71
N LEU A 46 -2.68 -5.56 6.93
CA LEU A 46 -3.83 -4.66 6.85
C LEU A 46 -5.05 -5.33 6.23
N ILE A 47 -4.86 -6.12 5.16
CA ILE A 47 -5.92 -6.93 4.55
C ILE A 47 -6.47 -7.93 5.56
N CYS A 48 -5.59 -8.62 6.30
CA CYS A 48 -6.00 -9.56 7.33
C CYS A 48 -6.77 -8.88 8.48
N GLN A 49 -6.35 -7.69 8.90
CA GLN A 49 -7.08 -6.91 9.92
C GLN A 49 -8.45 -6.49 9.40
N TYR A 50 -8.53 -5.99 8.17
CA TYR A 50 -9.79 -5.66 7.52
C TYR A 50 -10.71 -6.89 7.47
N MET A 51 -10.21 -8.04 6.99
CA MET A 51 -11.00 -9.27 6.97
C MET A 51 -11.44 -9.71 8.36
N LYS A 52 -10.62 -9.59 9.41
CA LYS A 52 -11.01 -9.95 10.79
C LYS A 52 -12.06 -9.02 11.37
N VAL A 53 -11.97 -7.72 11.07
CA VAL A 53 -12.94 -6.71 11.53
C VAL A 53 -14.26 -6.84 10.77
N PHE A 54 -14.22 -7.17 9.47
CA PHE A 54 -15.39 -7.20 8.61
C PHE A 54 -16.00 -8.60 8.34
N LYS A 55 -15.30 -9.72 8.60
CA LYS A 55 -15.88 -11.09 8.56
C LYS A 55 -16.60 -11.51 9.84
N LYS A 56 -16.70 -10.66 10.86
CA LYS A 56 -17.60 -10.93 12.01
C LYS A 56 -19.08 -10.60 11.73
N SER A 57 -19.40 -10.17 10.51
CA SER A 57 -20.74 -9.78 10.09
C SER A 57 -21.29 -10.59 8.90
N VAL A 58 -20.92 -11.87 8.77
CA VAL A 58 -21.65 -12.86 7.95
C VAL A 58 -21.78 -14.16 8.72
#